data_AF-A0A847E641-F1
#
_entry.id   AF-A0A847E641-F1
#
_cell.length_a   1.000
_cell.length_b   1.000
_cell.length_c   1.000
_cell.angle_alpha   90.00
_cell.angle_beta   90.00
_cell.angle_gamma   90.00
#
_symmetry.space_group_name_H-M   'P 1'
#
loop_
_entity.id
_entity.type
_entity.pdbx_description
1 polymer ?
#
loop_
_entity_poly.entity_id
_entity_poly.type
_entity_poly.pdbx_seq_one_letter_code
_entity_poly.pdbx_strand_id
1 'polypeptide(L)'
;MMRKLSPLLIAVMISLILCGFSDAAERRSLLKPTGTTKGAKQGMKTYYMGRFAIDLPAEFQLEIQSQKIRYAEVFDFKWKERDRAKERESLWTQKLAKIKKLQLPKGKDRIIIEEREVKGIGNWAKAVSYFGNYVHPSLIYWTVLIDFGSSGGAWLTIDGTNTDKMIKNFTNILKHYQYGFDNLTKDSFCLNHGRIELPYLEHERTYARFAGPMDMKLRIEMNETQKIEDVGVLDRLVASLAMNFAPGVDVYKIRTGSRTVAGLPGQEIIIRGTVNDVSELFFAWDSPGKEDSGEYPEIKIGLECPDGSLDEKTKIWDDLLDSFRPACRR
;
A
#
# COMPACT_ATOMS: atom_id res chain seq x y z
N MET A 1 -9.95 -29.40 -29.24
CA MET A 1 -8.87 -28.40 -29.07
C MET A 1 -9.15 -27.67 -27.76
N MET A 2 -8.61 -28.16 -26.64
CA MET A 2 -8.81 -27.54 -25.32
C MET A 2 -8.01 -26.23 -25.29
N ARG A 3 -8.71 -25.10 -25.15
CA ARG A 3 -8.08 -23.83 -24.79
C ARG A 3 -7.42 -24.02 -23.43
N LYS A 4 -6.08 -24.01 -23.38
CA LYS A 4 -5.34 -23.91 -22.12
C LYS A 4 -5.78 -22.61 -21.43
N LEU A 5 -6.56 -22.76 -20.36
CA LEU A 5 -6.88 -21.66 -19.45
C LEU A 5 -5.56 -21.20 -18.80
N SER A 6 -5.28 -19.91 -18.96
CA SER A 6 -4.00 -19.28 -18.57
C SER A 6 -3.85 -19.25 -17.03
N PRO A 7 -2.63 -19.33 -16.48
CA PRO A 7 -2.33 -19.07 -15.06
C PRO A 7 -2.84 -17.71 -14.52
N LEU A 8 -3.29 -16.82 -15.41
CA LEU A 8 -4.08 -15.63 -15.05
C LEU A 8 -5.37 -15.93 -14.27
N LEU A 9 -6.00 -17.10 -14.41
CA LEU A 9 -7.22 -17.40 -13.65
C LEU A 9 -6.97 -17.55 -12.15
N ILE A 10 -5.86 -18.18 -11.73
CA ILE A 10 -5.57 -18.38 -10.31
C ILE A 10 -5.36 -17.02 -9.61
N ALA A 11 -4.63 -16.10 -10.25
CA ALA A 11 -4.44 -14.72 -9.80
C ALA A 11 -5.76 -13.92 -9.70
N VAL A 12 -6.71 -14.13 -10.62
CA VAL A 12 -8.04 -13.49 -10.60
C VAL A 12 -8.94 -14.08 -9.51
N MET A 13 -8.86 -15.38 -9.23
CA MET A 13 -9.61 -16.06 -8.18
C MET A 13 -9.28 -15.53 -6.78
N ILE A 14 -8.01 -15.28 -6.51
CA ILE A 14 -7.53 -14.74 -5.21
C ILE A 14 -7.85 -13.26 -5.09
N SER A 15 -7.80 -12.53 -6.21
CA SER A 15 -8.25 -11.14 -6.28
C SER A 15 -9.75 -11.01 -5.93
N LEU A 16 -10.55 -12.07 -6.03
CA LEU A 16 -11.97 -12.07 -5.68
C LEU A 16 -12.25 -12.55 -4.25
N ILE A 17 -11.39 -13.39 -3.65
CA ILE A 17 -11.48 -13.78 -2.23
C ILE A 17 -10.97 -12.64 -1.32
N LEU A 18 -10.01 -11.87 -1.80
CA LEU A 18 -9.43 -10.69 -1.12
C LEU A 18 -10.09 -9.37 -1.57
N CYS A 19 -11.22 -9.40 -2.29
CA CYS A 19 -11.86 -8.24 -2.96
C CYS A 19 -12.28 -7.10 -1.99
N GLY A 20 -11.30 -6.28 -1.64
CA GLY A 20 -11.42 -4.85 -1.36
C GLY A 20 -10.39 -4.06 -2.19
N PHE A 21 -9.96 -4.61 -3.33
CA PHE A 21 -8.89 -4.08 -4.17
C PHE A 21 -9.30 -2.76 -4.81
N SER A 22 -9.06 -1.66 -4.10
CA SER A 22 -9.14 -0.34 -4.70
C SER A 22 -7.89 -0.10 -5.57
N ASP A 23 -8.17 0.46 -6.74
CA ASP A 23 -7.39 0.69 -7.96
C ASP A 23 -6.06 1.47 -7.75
N ALA A 24 -5.18 0.98 -6.88
CA ALA A 24 -3.83 1.51 -6.67
C ALA A 24 -2.81 0.91 -7.67
N ALA A 25 -3.29 0.37 -8.79
CA ALA A 25 -2.49 -0.29 -9.81
C ALA A 25 -1.99 0.69 -10.87
N GLU A 26 -1.37 1.82 -10.48
CA GLU A 26 -0.59 2.60 -11.45
C GLU A 26 0.45 3.50 -10.77
N ARG A 27 1.50 2.92 -10.18
CA ARG A 27 2.80 3.57 -9.97
C ARG A 27 3.87 2.55 -9.58
N ARG A 28 4.67 2.13 -10.57
CA ARG A 28 5.90 1.36 -10.36
C ARG A 28 6.95 2.26 -9.68
N SER A 29 7.37 1.95 -8.46
CA SER A 29 8.75 2.25 -8.07
C SER A 29 9.66 1.39 -8.94
N LEU A 30 10.55 2.03 -9.70
CA LEU A 30 11.58 1.37 -10.48
C LEU A 30 12.65 0.80 -9.53
N LEU A 31 12.33 -0.32 -8.88
CA LEU A 31 13.32 -1.26 -8.37
C LEU A 31 13.17 -2.52 -9.22
N LYS A 32 14.14 -2.76 -10.10
CA LYS A 32 14.25 -4.03 -10.82
C LYS A 32 14.61 -5.12 -9.80
N PRO A 33 13.87 -6.23 -9.71
CA PRO A 33 14.30 -7.35 -8.88
C PRO A 33 15.53 -7.99 -9.53
N THR A 34 16.67 -7.92 -8.85
CA THR A 34 17.86 -8.70 -9.19
C THR A 34 17.80 -10.05 -8.50
N GLY A 35 17.74 -11.10 -9.33
CA GLY A 35 18.28 -12.46 -9.12
C GLY A 35 18.16 -13.11 -7.74
N THR A 36 17.43 -14.22 -7.68
CA THR A 36 17.40 -15.18 -6.58
C THR A 36 18.79 -15.75 -6.28
N THR A 37 19.36 -15.39 -5.13
CA THR A 37 20.45 -16.14 -4.51
C THR A 37 19.86 -17.23 -3.61
N LYS A 38 20.13 -18.49 -3.93
CA LYS A 38 19.89 -19.62 -3.04
C LYS A 38 20.80 -19.52 -1.81
N GLY A 39 20.22 -19.66 -0.63
CA GLY A 39 20.89 -20.13 0.59
C GLY A 39 21.83 -19.14 1.28
N ALA A 40 21.27 -18.17 2.01
CA ALA A 40 21.86 -17.60 3.23
C ALA A 40 20.81 -16.75 3.97
N LYS A 41 20.23 -17.25 5.08
CA LYS A 41 19.47 -16.43 6.03
C LYS A 41 20.20 -16.37 7.36
N GLN A 42 20.48 -15.16 7.84
CA GLN A 42 19.95 -14.73 9.14
C GLN A 42 20.09 -13.21 9.31
N GLY A 43 19.12 -12.50 8.75
CA GLY A 43 18.81 -11.13 9.11
C GLY A 43 17.32 -10.89 8.92
N MET A 44 16.64 -10.42 9.96
CA MET A 44 15.29 -9.87 9.84
C MET A 44 15.40 -8.38 9.55
N LYS A 45 14.50 -7.85 8.72
CA LYS A 45 14.41 -6.43 8.41
C LYS A 45 13.02 -5.93 8.76
N THR A 46 12.97 -4.90 9.58
CA THR A 46 11.73 -4.19 9.91
C THR A 46 11.32 -3.27 8.77
N TYR A 47 10.06 -3.35 8.37
CA TYR A 47 9.40 -2.47 7.42
C TYR A 47 8.30 -1.70 8.14
N TYR A 48 8.32 -0.37 8.03
CA TYR A 48 7.31 0.52 8.60
C TYR A 48 6.34 0.96 7.51
N MET A 49 5.04 0.96 7.82
CA MET A 49 4.00 1.30 6.86
C MET A 49 2.72 1.70 7.59
N GLY A 50 2.24 2.93 7.34
CA GLY A 50 1.10 3.48 8.06
C GLY A 50 1.40 3.51 9.57
N ARG A 51 0.47 3.03 10.39
CA ARG A 51 0.65 2.99 11.86
C ARG A 51 1.29 1.70 12.38
N PHE A 52 1.77 0.83 11.48
CA PHE A 52 2.25 -0.51 11.81
C PHE A 52 3.67 -0.78 11.31
N ALA A 53 4.26 -1.84 11.84
CA ALA A 53 5.54 -2.39 11.43
C ALA A 53 5.45 -3.91 11.32
N ILE A 54 6.31 -4.49 10.47
CA ILE A 54 6.46 -5.93 10.29
C ILE A 54 7.92 -6.29 10.10
N ASP A 55 8.36 -7.40 10.67
CA ASP A 55 9.70 -7.93 10.44
C ASP A 55 9.62 -9.03 9.38
N LEU A 56 10.40 -8.87 8.32
CA LEU A 56 10.47 -9.85 7.23
C LEU A 56 11.90 -10.37 7.09
N PRO A 57 12.08 -11.62 6.63
CA PRO A 57 13.39 -12.09 6.20
C PRO A 57 14.03 -11.15 5.18
N ALA A 58 15.36 -10.99 5.24
CA ALA A 58 16.09 -10.04 4.38
C ALA A 58 15.89 -10.25 2.87
N GLU A 59 15.47 -11.45 2.44
CA GLU A 59 15.15 -11.78 1.05
C GLU A 59 13.87 -11.09 0.56
N PHE A 60 12.99 -10.66 1.46
CA PHE A 60 11.81 -9.89 1.07
C PHE A 60 12.23 -8.49 0.60
N GLN A 61 11.85 -8.17 -0.64
CA GLN A 61 12.06 -6.87 -1.27
C GLN A 61 10.73 -6.16 -1.43
N LEU A 62 10.64 -4.94 -0.88
CA LEU A 62 9.49 -4.05 -1.10
C LEU A 62 9.42 -3.66 -2.57
N GLU A 63 8.35 -4.05 -3.26
CA GLU A 63 8.12 -3.73 -4.65
C GLU A 63 7.32 -2.43 -4.82
N ILE A 64 6.30 -2.26 -3.98
CA ILE A 64 5.35 -1.14 -4.03
C ILE A 64 4.91 -0.81 -2.60
N GLN A 65 4.88 0.48 -2.27
CA GLN A 65 4.19 1.01 -1.10
C GLN A 65 3.39 2.25 -1.53
N SER A 66 2.10 2.26 -1.23
CA SER A 66 1.17 3.35 -1.52
C SER A 66 0.44 3.73 -0.25
N GLN A 67 0.32 5.02 0.00
CA GLN A 67 -0.15 5.53 1.28
C GLN A 67 -0.99 6.77 1.10
N LYS A 68 -2.08 6.82 1.85
CA LYS A 68 -3.01 7.94 1.95
C LYS A 68 -3.17 8.29 3.43
N ILE A 69 -3.08 9.57 3.75
CA ILE A 69 -3.31 10.10 5.10
C ILE A 69 -4.15 11.36 4.97
N ARG A 70 -5.28 11.42 5.70
CA ARG A 70 -6.19 12.58 5.69
C ARG A 70 -6.47 13.07 4.28
N TYR A 71 -6.99 12.19 3.42
CA TYR A 71 -7.30 12.45 2.00
C TYR A 71 -6.10 12.65 1.05
N ALA A 72 -4.87 12.76 1.55
CA ALA A 72 -3.71 13.02 0.73
C ALA A 72 -2.90 11.76 0.46
N GLU A 73 -2.66 11.44 -0.82
CA GLU A 73 -1.65 10.47 -1.22
C GLU A 73 -0.26 11.05 -0.93
N VAL A 74 0.59 10.32 -0.22
CA VAL A 74 1.94 10.78 0.14
C VAL A 74 2.96 9.71 -0.22
N PHE A 75 4.08 10.17 -0.78
CA PHE A 75 5.24 9.33 -1.09
C PHE A 75 6.52 10.09 -0.81
N ASP A 76 7.38 9.54 0.04
CA ASP A 76 8.70 10.07 0.33
C ASP A 76 9.81 9.28 -0.40
N PHE A 77 10.92 9.96 -0.67
CA PHE A 77 12.04 9.39 -1.39
C PHE A 77 13.36 10.04 -0.99
N LYS A 78 14.47 9.33 -1.20
CA LYS A 78 15.81 9.91 -1.11
C LYS A 78 16.20 10.53 -2.45
N TRP A 79 16.81 11.71 -2.39
CA TRP A 79 17.46 12.33 -3.54
C TRP A 79 18.58 11.42 -4.05
N LYS A 80 18.68 11.29 -5.38
CA LYS A 80 19.70 10.45 -6.03
C LYS A 80 20.91 11.26 -6.46
N GLU A 81 20.67 12.51 -6.86
CA GLU A 81 21.70 13.39 -7.37
C GLU A 81 22.38 14.17 -6.26
N ARG A 82 23.68 14.42 -6.44
CA ARG A 82 24.43 15.33 -5.57
C ARG A 82 23.90 16.77 -5.71
N ASP A 83 23.51 17.16 -6.92
CA ASP A 83 22.83 18.42 -7.20
C ASP A 83 21.31 18.25 -7.09
N ARG A 84 20.81 18.47 -5.87
CA ARG A 84 19.38 18.38 -5.56
C ARG A 84 18.55 19.45 -6.27
N ALA A 85 19.11 20.62 -6.59
CA ALA A 85 18.33 21.67 -7.25
C ALA A 85 17.96 21.25 -8.68
N LYS A 86 18.91 20.66 -9.39
CA LYS A 86 18.68 20.08 -10.72
C LYS A 86 17.70 18.91 -10.69
N GLU A 87 17.84 17.99 -9.74
CA GLU A 87 16.92 16.85 -9.61
C GLU A 87 15.48 17.31 -9.31
N ARG A 88 15.32 18.27 -8.39
CA ARG A 88 14.01 18.87 -8.06
C ARG A 88 13.32 19.46 -9.28
N GLU A 89 14.00 20.33 -10.02
CA GLU A 89 13.41 20.99 -11.19
C GLU A 89 13.12 19.98 -12.32
N SER A 90 13.95 18.94 -12.47
CA SER A 90 13.68 17.84 -13.40
C SER A 90 12.42 17.07 -13.02
N LEU A 91 12.29 16.65 -11.76
CA LEU A 91 11.10 15.94 -11.28
C LEU A 91 9.84 16.80 -11.38
N TRP A 92 9.94 18.10 -11.04
CA TRP A 92 8.85 19.06 -11.18
C TRP A 92 8.39 19.19 -12.63
N THR A 93 9.33 19.43 -13.55
CA THR A 93 9.06 19.56 -14.99
C THR A 93 8.42 18.29 -15.55
N GLN A 94 8.92 17.11 -15.17
CA GLN A 94 8.34 15.83 -15.57
C GLN A 94 6.90 15.67 -15.06
N LYS A 95 6.60 16.08 -13.83
CA LYS A 95 5.24 16.02 -13.28
C LYS A 95 4.30 16.98 -14.02
N LEU A 96 4.72 18.22 -14.28
CA LEU A 96 3.94 19.18 -15.06
C LEU A 96 3.67 18.67 -16.48
N ALA A 97 4.67 18.06 -17.14
CA ALA A 97 4.49 17.47 -18.46
C ALA A 97 3.47 16.32 -18.46
N LYS A 98 3.41 15.51 -17.39
CA LYS A 98 2.37 14.48 -17.22
C LYS A 98 0.99 15.10 -17.03
N ILE A 99 0.86 16.12 -16.18
CA ILE A 99 -0.40 16.84 -15.94
C ILE A 99 -0.92 17.46 -17.25
N LYS A 100 -0.05 18.08 -18.06
CA LYS A 100 -0.41 18.69 -19.34
C LYS A 100 -0.97 17.71 -20.37
N LYS A 101 -0.73 16.40 -20.21
CA LYS A 101 -1.25 15.34 -21.09
C LYS A 101 -2.60 14.78 -20.64
N LEU A 102 -3.12 15.21 -19.49
CA LEU A 102 -4.45 14.78 -19.03
C LEU A 102 -5.54 15.33 -19.94
N GLN A 103 -6.63 14.57 -20.07
CA GLN A 103 -7.79 15.01 -20.80
C GLN A 103 -8.45 16.19 -20.09
N LEU A 104 -8.67 17.27 -20.84
CA LEU A 104 -9.31 18.47 -20.32
C LEU A 104 -10.80 18.21 -20.07
N PRO A 105 -11.34 18.54 -18.88
CA PRO A 105 -12.78 18.46 -18.65
C PRO A 105 -13.55 19.42 -19.56
N LYS A 106 -14.79 19.04 -19.90
CA LYS A 106 -15.67 19.86 -20.73
C LYS A 106 -15.89 21.24 -20.10
N GLY A 107 -15.75 22.30 -20.89
CA GLY A 107 -15.97 23.68 -20.46
C GLY A 107 -14.81 24.31 -19.68
N LYS A 108 -13.62 23.72 -19.73
CA LYS A 108 -12.37 24.32 -19.21
C LYS A 108 -11.45 24.64 -20.38
N ASP A 109 -10.69 25.73 -20.26
CA ASP A 109 -9.77 26.19 -21.32
C ASP A 109 -8.34 25.69 -21.13
N ARG A 110 -7.99 25.29 -19.90
CA ARG A 110 -6.65 24.79 -19.53
C ARG A 110 -6.71 23.79 -18.40
N ILE A 111 -5.78 22.84 -18.41
CA ILE A 111 -5.70 21.76 -17.42
C ILE A 111 -5.07 22.24 -16.11
N ILE A 112 -3.99 23.02 -16.18
CA ILE A 112 -3.33 23.63 -15.02
C ILE A 112 -4.06 24.93 -14.68
N ILE A 113 -4.44 25.06 -13.42
CA ILE A 113 -5.15 26.23 -12.88
C ILE A 113 -4.12 27.23 -12.37
N GLU A 114 -3.22 26.80 -11.48
CA GLU A 114 -2.10 27.62 -10.98
C GLU A 114 -0.91 26.76 -10.54
N GLU A 115 0.28 27.37 -10.59
CA GLU A 115 1.49 26.91 -9.90
C GLU A 115 1.83 27.91 -8.79
N ARG A 116 2.28 27.42 -7.64
CA ARG A 116 2.52 28.23 -6.44
C ARG A 116 3.74 27.72 -5.69
N GLU A 117 4.59 28.64 -5.24
CA GLU A 117 5.60 28.34 -4.24
C GLU A 117 4.98 28.26 -2.84
N VAL A 118 5.29 27.20 -2.09
CA VAL A 118 4.77 27.00 -0.73
C VAL A 118 5.84 27.39 0.27
N LYS A 119 5.59 28.45 1.04
CA LYS A 119 6.54 28.95 2.05
C LYS A 119 6.32 28.28 3.40
N GLY A 120 7.40 28.14 4.18
CA GLY A 120 7.34 27.64 5.57
C GLY A 120 7.16 26.13 5.71
N ILE A 121 7.50 25.36 4.67
CA ILE A 121 7.53 23.89 4.66
C ILE A 121 8.79 23.44 3.92
N GLY A 122 9.60 22.60 4.56
CA GLY A 122 10.87 22.14 3.99
C GLY A 122 11.84 23.28 3.66
N ASN A 123 12.89 22.96 2.91
CA ASN A 123 13.84 23.93 2.37
C ASN A 123 13.33 24.56 1.07
N TRP A 124 12.47 23.84 0.35
CA TRP A 124 11.88 24.25 -0.90
C TRP A 124 10.59 23.47 -1.13
N ALA A 125 9.57 24.13 -1.69
CA ALA A 125 8.32 23.48 -2.03
C ALA A 125 7.60 24.21 -3.18
N LYS A 126 7.13 23.43 -4.17
CA LYS A 126 6.23 23.91 -5.23
C LYS A 126 4.95 23.08 -5.25
N ALA A 127 3.85 23.75 -5.52
CA ALA A 127 2.53 23.17 -5.64
C ALA A 127 1.90 23.55 -6.99
N VAL A 128 1.11 22.65 -7.54
CA VAL A 128 0.34 22.88 -8.77
C VAL A 128 -1.09 22.43 -8.52
N SER A 129 -2.05 23.27 -8.90
CA SER A 129 -3.44 22.90 -8.97
C SER A 129 -3.89 22.69 -10.41
N TYR A 130 -4.70 21.66 -10.63
CA TYR A 130 -5.12 21.27 -11.97
C TYR A 130 -6.41 20.46 -11.93
N PHE A 131 -7.10 20.38 -13.07
CA PHE A 131 -8.22 19.47 -13.25
C PHE A 131 -7.69 18.07 -13.55
N GLY A 132 -7.78 17.15 -12.60
CA GLY A 132 -7.23 15.79 -12.76
C GLY A 132 -8.21 14.77 -13.34
N ASN A 133 -9.50 15.09 -13.36
CA ASN A 133 -10.55 14.17 -13.78
C ASN A 133 -11.50 14.84 -14.79
N TYR A 134 -11.49 14.36 -16.05
CA TYR A 134 -12.31 14.94 -17.12
C TYR A 134 -13.81 14.73 -16.94
N VAL A 135 -14.21 13.72 -16.15
CA VAL A 135 -15.61 13.38 -15.85
C VAL A 135 -16.17 14.26 -14.72
N HIS A 136 -15.31 14.73 -13.82
CA HIS A 136 -15.69 15.58 -12.68
C HIS A 136 -15.04 16.97 -12.80
N PRO A 137 -15.59 17.88 -13.62
CA PRO A 137 -14.98 19.18 -13.92
C PRO A 137 -14.88 20.14 -12.72
N SER A 138 -15.53 19.83 -11.60
CA SER A 138 -15.44 20.57 -10.33
C SER A 138 -14.34 20.05 -9.41
N LEU A 139 -13.78 18.87 -9.68
CA LEU A 139 -12.75 18.25 -8.84
C LEU A 139 -11.38 18.84 -9.19
N ILE A 140 -10.76 19.49 -8.21
CA ILE A 140 -9.44 20.09 -8.34
C ILE A 140 -8.44 19.22 -7.59
N TYR A 141 -7.32 18.96 -8.24
CA TYR A 141 -6.18 18.26 -7.66
C TYR A 141 -5.13 19.28 -7.28
N TRP A 142 -4.53 19.09 -6.11
CA TRP A 142 -3.29 19.74 -5.71
C TRP A 142 -2.20 18.68 -5.65
N THR A 143 -1.08 18.92 -6.34
CA THR A 143 0.14 18.14 -6.15
C THR A 143 1.27 19.05 -5.67
N VAL A 144 1.97 18.62 -4.63
CA VAL A 144 3.08 19.33 -4.01
C VAL A 144 4.34 18.48 -4.06
N LEU A 145 5.46 19.07 -4.50
CA LEU A 145 6.81 18.53 -4.32
C LEU A 145 7.53 19.33 -3.26
N ILE A 146 8.10 18.64 -2.27
CA ILE A 146 8.88 19.25 -1.20
C ILE A 146 10.27 18.63 -1.13
N ASP A 147 11.23 19.48 -0.78
CA ASP A 147 12.58 19.09 -0.40
C ASP A 147 12.84 19.39 1.08
N PHE A 148 13.12 18.34 1.84
CA PHE A 148 13.52 18.42 3.25
C PHE A 148 15.05 18.41 3.42
N GLY A 149 15.82 18.59 2.35
CA GLY A 149 17.28 18.63 2.37
C GLY A 149 17.91 17.25 2.43
N SER A 150 18.78 17.01 3.41
CA SER A 150 19.44 15.70 3.60
C SER A 150 18.45 14.60 3.97
N SER A 151 17.29 15.00 4.48
CA SER A 151 16.14 14.16 4.85
C SER A 151 15.31 13.65 3.66
N GLY A 152 15.70 13.98 2.42
CA GLY A 152 15.00 13.53 1.21
C GLY A 152 13.93 14.50 0.72
N GLY A 153 13.05 14.00 -0.16
CA GLY A 153 11.93 14.74 -0.74
C GLY A 153 10.62 13.97 -0.59
N ALA A 154 9.50 14.67 -0.78
CA ALA A 154 8.18 14.06 -0.75
C ALA A 154 7.27 14.63 -1.84
N TRP A 155 6.43 13.76 -2.39
CA TRP A 155 5.26 14.13 -3.17
C TRP A 155 4.01 13.97 -2.32
N LEU A 156 3.12 14.95 -2.40
CA LEU A 156 1.77 14.86 -1.85
C LEU A 156 0.76 15.21 -2.92
N THR A 157 -0.29 14.41 -3.08
CA THR A 157 -1.45 14.73 -3.93
C THR A 157 -2.74 14.66 -3.13
N ILE A 158 -3.58 15.69 -3.22
CA ILE A 158 -4.92 15.73 -2.63
C ILE A 158 -5.90 16.24 -3.67
N ASP A 159 -7.13 15.74 -3.64
CA ASP A 159 -8.21 16.23 -4.48
C ASP A 159 -9.43 16.64 -3.66
N GLY A 160 -10.27 17.49 -4.27
CA GLY A 160 -11.46 18.02 -3.63
C GLY A 160 -12.02 19.23 -4.35
N THR A 161 -13.12 19.75 -3.81
CA THR A 161 -13.81 20.93 -4.34
C THR A 161 -13.50 22.21 -3.56
N ASN A 162 -12.94 22.09 -2.35
CA ASN A 162 -12.60 23.22 -1.48
C ASN A 162 -11.09 23.42 -1.40
N THR A 163 -10.57 24.34 -2.22
CA THR A 163 -9.15 24.65 -2.34
C THR A 163 -8.50 25.08 -1.03
N ASP A 164 -9.14 25.94 -0.24
CA ASP A 164 -8.55 26.44 1.00
C ASP A 164 -8.41 25.34 2.05
N LYS A 165 -9.42 24.46 2.16
CA LYS A 165 -9.34 23.27 3.03
C LYS A 165 -8.22 22.34 2.58
N MET A 166 -8.08 22.09 1.28
CA MET A 166 -7.00 21.27 0.74
C MET A 166 -5.61 21.85 1.04
N ILE A 167 -5.43 23.16 0.82
CA ILE A 167 -4.15 23.85 1.09
C ILE A 167 -3.80 23.77 2.58
N LYS A 168 -4.76 24.06 3.45
CA LYS A 168 -4.57 23.95 4.90
C LYS A 168 -4.20 22.52 5.30
N ASN A 169 -4.88 21.52 4.72
CA ASN A 169 -4.65 20.13 5.06
C ASN A 169 -3.27 19.63 4.60
N PHE A 170 -2.90 19.80 3.32
CA PHE A 170 -1.57 19.37 2.88
C PHE A 170 -0.46 20.14 3.60
N THR A 171 -0.67 21.43 3.89
CA THR A 171 0.30 22.23 4.66
C THR A 171 0.48 21.65 6.05
N ASN A 172 -0.62 21.25 6.70
CA ASN A 172 -0.56 20.61 8.01
C ASN A 172 0.19 19.27 7.95
N ILE A 173 -0.15 18.40 7.01
CA ILE A 173 0.51 17.10 6.81
C ILE A 173 2.02 17.28 6.65
N LEU A 174 2.44 18.16 5.74
CA LEU A 174 3.83 18.30 5.35
C LEU A 174 4.69 19.01 6.40
N LYS A 175 4.09 19.86 7.25
CA LYS A 175 4.78 20.45 8.41
C LYS A 175 5.10 19.42 9.51
N HIS A 176 4.35 18.32 9.56
CA HIS A 176 4.52 17.27 10.54
C HIS A 176 5.35 16.08 10.01
N TYR A 177 5.91 16.20 8.81
CA TYR A 177 6.83 15.20 8.30
C TYR A 177 8.17 15.24 9.06
N GLN A 178 8.64 14.07 9.45
CA GLN A 178 9.94 13.84 10.09
C GLN A 178 10.65 12.68 9.40
N TYR A 179 11.95 12.82 9.16
CA TYR A 179 12.73 11.74 8.55
C TYR A 179 13.13 10.69 9.58
N GLY A 180 13.23 9.43 9.14
CA GLY A 180 13.56 8.29 9.99
C GLY A 180 12.42 7.81 10.88
N PHE A 181 12.76 6.83 11.72
CA PHE A 181 11.80 6.07 12.55
C PHE A 181 12.23 6.03 14.04
N ASP A 182 12.90 7.09 14.49
CA ASP A 182 13.30 7.24 15.88
C ASP A 182 12.19 7.89 16.69
N ASN A 183 11.96 7.40 17.91
CA ASN A 183 10.96 7.91 18.86
C ASN A 183 9.52 7.92 18.27
N LEU A 184 9.11 6.81 17.65
CA LEU A 184 7.76 6.65 17.12
C LEU A 184 6.71 6.75 18.23
N THR A 185 5.66 7.51 17.96
CA THR A 185 4.50 7.69 18.83
C THR A 185 3.29 6.97 18.24
N LYS A 186 2.18 6.88 18.99
CA LYS A 186 0.91 6.38 18.44
C LYS A 186 0.39 7.22 17.27
N ASP A 187 0.83 8.48 17.18
CA ASP A 187 0.44 9.42 16.13
C ASP A 187 1.35 9.32 14.89
N SER A 188 2.42 8.53 14.94
CA SER A 188 3.33 8.32 13.81
C SER A 188 2.66 7.52 12.69
N PHE A 189 2.41 8.18 11.56
CA PHE A 189 2.08 7.51 10.30
C PHE A 189 3.36 7.37 9.46
N CYS A 190 3.92 6.17 9.42
CA CYS A 190 5.19 5.85 8.79
C CYS A 190 5.08 5.72 7.27
N LEU A 191 6.00 6.35 6.55
CA LEU A 191 6.22 6.24 5.11
C LEU A 191 7.45 5.33 4.81
N ASN A 192 8.06 5.43 3.62
CA ASN A 192 9.20 4.58 3.26
C ASN A 192 10.51 4.99 3.96
N HIS A 193 10.68 6.29 4.22
CA HIS A 193 11.92 6.85 4.74
C HIS A 193 11.73 7.76 5.96
N GLY A 194 10.52 8.24 6.19
CA GLY A 194 10.14 9.07 7.32
C GLY A 194 8.73 8.75 7.79
N ARG A 195 8.13 9.71 8.49
CA ARG A 195 6.82 9.59 9.12
C ARG A 195 6.15 10.95 9.18
N ILE A 196 4.84 10.94 9.35
CA ILE A 196 4.03 12.13 9.62
C ILE A 196 3.48 11.99 11.03
N GLU A 197 3.84 12.94 11.91
CA GLU A 197 3.36 12.97 13.29
C GLU A 197 2.02 13.71 13.36
N LEU A 198 0.93 12.96 13.16
CA LEU A 198 -0.42 13.50 13.26
C LEU A 198 -1.36 12.47 13.88
N PRO A 199 -2.23 12.88 14.82
CA PRO A 199 -3.24 11.98 15.35
C PRO A 199 -4.10 11.43 14.21
N TYR A 200 -4.63 10.24 14.40
CA TYR A 200 -5.55 9.67 13.41
C TYR A 200 -6.71 10.64 13.13
N LEU A 201 -7.03 10.75 11.84
CA LEU A 201 -8.20 11.41 11.33
C LEU A 201 -8.47 10.75 9.98
N GLU A 202 -9.71 10.32 9.76
CA GLU A 202 -10.29 9.67 8.57
C GLU A 202 -9.47 9.71 7.27
N HIS A 203 -9.71 8.72 6.41
CA HIS A 203 -9.05 8.52 5.11
C HIS A 203 -7.55 8.24 5.23
N GLU A 204 -7.21 7.31 6.12
CA GLU A 204 -5.93 6.64 6.15
C GLU A 204 -6.00 5.31 5.38
N ARG A 205 -5.05 5.10 4.47
CA ARG A 205 -4.90 3.84 3.73
C ARG A 205 -3.44 3.53 3.53
N THR A 206 -3.06 2.27 3.66
CA THR A 206 -1.72 1.78 3.34
C THR A 206 -1.83 0.50 2.53
N TYR A 207 -1.05 0.40 1.47
CA TYR A 207 -0.88 -0.80 0.66
C TYR A 207 0.61 -1.05 0.50
N ALA A 208 1.07 -2.27 0.77
CA ALA A 208 2.44 -2.69 0.54
C ALA A 208 2.48 -4.07 -0.14
N ARG A 209 3.42 -4.25 -1.07
CA ARG A 209 3.67 -5.53 -1.73
C ARG A 209 5.15 -5.86 -1.72
N PHE A 210 5.47 -7.11 -1.43
CA PHE A 210 6.82 -7.62 -1.37
C PHE A 210 6.98 -8.88 -2.23
N ALA A 211 8.13 -9.00 -2.88
CA ALA A 211 8.63 -10.25 -3.44
C ALA A 211 9.56 -10.91 -2.42
N GLY A 212 9.35 -12.18 -2.11
CA GLY A 212 10.07 -12.94 -1.10
C GLY A 212 10.70 -14.23 -1.63
N PRO A 213 11.29 -15.05 -0.72
CA PRO A 213 11.88 -16.33 -1.08
C PRO A 213 10.81 -17.31 -1.59
N MET A 214 11.22 -18.34 -2.34
CA MET A 214 10.31 -19.37 -2.87
C MET A 214 9.13 -18.79 -3.67
N ASP A 215 9.38 -17.71 -4.41
CA ASP A 215 8.38 -16.97 -5.21
C ASP A 215 7.18 -16.46 -4.39
N MET A 216 7.38 -16.24 -3.09
CA MET A 216 6.38 -15.64 -2.20
C MET A 216 6.05 -14.21 -2.60
N LYS A 217 4.77 -13.89 -2.65
CA LYS A 217 4.24 -12.55 -2.87
C LYS A 217 3.41 -12.15 -1.66
N LEU A 218 3.98 -11.31 -0.81
CA LEU A 218 3.31 -10.79 0.38
C LEU A 218 2.60 -9.48 0.01
N ARG A 219 1.35 -9.33 0.46
CA ARG A 219 0.55 -8.11 0.37
C ARG A 219 0.04 -7.74 1.76
N ILE A 220 0.07 -6.46 2.07
CA ILE A 220 -0.47 -5.90 3.31
C ILE A 220 -1.32 -4.70 2.92
N GLU A 221 -2.58 -4.74 3.30
CA GLU A 221 -3.52 -3.63 3.16
C GLU A 221 -4.03 -3.21 4.53
N MET A 222 -4.08 -1.90 4.75
CA MET A 222 -4.70 -1.30 5.92
C MET A 222 -5.62 -0.20 5.44
N ASN A 223 -6.90 -0.28 5.77
CA ASN A 223 -7.90 0.69 5.37
C ASN A 223 -8.62 1.22 6.61
N GLU A 224 -9.02 2.49 6.58
CA GLU A 224 -10.07 2.98 7.45
C GLU A 224 -11.34 2.14 7.29
N THR A 225 -11.90 1.72 8.42
CA THR A 225 -13.20 1.06 8.47
C THR A 225 -14.28 2.14 8.56
N GLN A 226 -14.97 2.43 7.46
CA GLN A 226 -16.17 3.29 7.49
C GLN A 226 -17.40 2.55 8.00
N LYS A 227 -17.44 1.23 7.75
CA LYS A 227 -18.43 0.32 8.28
C LYS A 227 -17.76 -1.04 8.42
N ILE A 228 -17.98 -1.69 9.55
CA ILE A 228 -17.48 -3.05 9.77
C ILE A 228 -18.18 -3.97 8.76
N GLU A 229 -17.40 -4.65 7.93
CA GLU A 229 -17.92 -5.73 7.11
C GLU A 229 -18.26 -6.92 8.02
N ASP A 230 -19.50 -7.40 7.95
CA ASP A 230 -19.97 -8.56 8.74
C ASP A 230 -19.37 -9.89 8.24
N VAL A 231 -18.53 -9.87 7.19
CA VAL A 231 -18.05 -11.05 6.46
C VAL A 231 -16.53 -11.10 6.51
N GLY A 232 -15.98 -12.07 7.27
CA GLY A 232 -14.53 -12.31 7.35
C GLY A 232 -13.98 -13.13 6.19
N VAL A 233 -12.66 -13.34 6.14
CA VAL A 233 -12.01 -14.12 5.06
C VAL A 233 -12.54 -15.54 4.97
N LEU A 234 -12.93 -16.15 6.09
CA LEU A 234 -13.49 -17.50 6.12
C LEU A 234 -14.88 -17.55 5.48
N ASP A 235 -15.73 -16.57 5.78
CA ASP A 235 -17.07 -16.48 5.20
C ASP A 235 -16.99 -16.20 3.69
N ARG A 236 -16.07 -15.33 3.28
CA ARG A 236 -15.78 -15.09 1.86
C ARG A 236 -15.33 -16.36 1.15
N LEU A 237 -14.41 -17.14 1.75
CA LEU A 237 -14.02 -18.42 1.16
C LEU A 237 -15.21 -19.39 1.06
N VAL A 238 -15.98 -19.57 2.13
CA VAL A 238 -17.11 -20.50 2.15
C VAL A 238 -18.14 -20.12 1.08
N ALA A 239 -18.44 -18.83 0.93
CA ALA A 239 -19.30 -18.33 -0.13
C ALA A 239 -18.72 -18.60 -1.54
N SER A 240 -17.42 -18.34 -1.75
CA SER A 240 -16.75 -18.63 -3.02
C SER A 240 -16.78 -20.11 -3.39
N LEU A 241 -16.56 -21.02 -2.42
CA LEU A 241 -16.63 -22.46 -2.64
C LEU A 241 -18.06 -22.92 -2.95
N ALA A 242 -19.06 -22.40 -2.23
CA ALA A 242 -20.47 -22.73 -2.43
C ALA A 242 -21.00 -22.31 -3.81
N MET A 243 -20.45 -21.25 -4.41
CA MET A 243 -20.84 -20.76 -5.73
C MET A 243 -20.23 -21.54 -6.90
N ASN A 244 -19.45 -22.59 -6.65
CA ASN A 244 -18.82 -23.42 -7.69
C ASN A 244 -18.04 -22.57 -8.71
N PHE A 245 -17.27 -21.62 -8.17
CA PHE A 245 -16.78 -20.39 -8.84
C PHE A 245 -15.98 -20.63 -10.13
N ALA A 246 -15.40 -21.81 -10.32
CA ALA A 246 -14.85 -22.25 -11.59
C ALA A 246 -14.84 -23.80 -11.67
N PRO A 247 -15.41 -24.41 -12.73
CA PRO A 247 -15.27 -25.84 -12.98
C PRO A 247 -13.79 -26.24 -13.10
N GLY A 248 -13.37 -27.27 -12.34
CA GLY A 248 -12.00 -27.80 -12.40
C GLY A 248 -11.01 -27.14 -11.44
N VAL A 249 -11.49 -26.47 -10.38
CA VAL A 249 -10.67 -25.96 -9.29
C VAL A 249 -10.91 -26.80 -8.03
N ASP A 250 -9.86 -27.45 -7.54
CA ASP A 250 -9.88 -28.12 -6.24
C ASP A 250 -9.28 -27.22 -5.17
N VAL A 251 -9.97 -27.06 -4.04
CA VAL A 251 -9.49 -26.27 -2.90
C VAL A 251 -9.37 -27.18 -1.69
N TYR A 252 -8.15 -27.30 -1.18
CA TYR A 252 -7.83 -28.07 0.01
C TYR A 252 -7.52 -27.14 1.18
N LYS A 253 -8.30 -27.27 2.24
CA LYS A 253 -8.06 -26.57 3.50
C LYS A 253 -6.87 -27.17 4.24
N ILE A 254 -5.91 -26.32 4.60
CA ILE A 254 -4.73 -26.68 5.39
C ILE A 254 -4.89 -26.19 6.84
N ARG A 255 -5.20 -24.91 7.03
CA ARG A 255 -5.39 -24.30 8.37
C ARG A 255 -6.46 -23.22 8.29
N THR A 256 -7.35 -23.15 9.27
CA THR A 256 -8.29 -22.02 9.42
C THR A 256 -8.62 -21.82 10.89
N GLY A 257 -8.84 -20.58 11.31
CA GLY A 257 -9.38 -20.30 12.63
C GLY A 257 -9.25 -18.84 13.00
N SER A 258 -9.67 -18.51 14.21
CA SER A 258 -9.38 -17.20 14.79
C SER A 258 -7.91 -17.11 15.18
N ARG A 259 -7.26 -16.00 14.85
CA ARG A 259 -5.89 -15.67 15.28
C ARG A 259 -5.84 -14.20 15.65
N THR A 260 -5.34 -13.91 16.85
CA THR A 260 -5.07 -12.53 17.26
C THR A 260 -3.66 -12.15 16.82
N VAL A 261 -3.52 -11.04 16.10
CA VAL A 261 -2.24 -10.53 15.61
C VAL A 261 -2.15 -9.05 15.99
N ALA A 262 -1.01 -8.58 16.51
CA ALA A 262 -0.87 -7.20 17.02
C ALA A 262 -1.90 -6.77 18.09
N GLY A 263 -2.55 -7.73 18.78
CA GLY A 263 -3.67 -7.47 19.69
C GLY A 263 -5.02 -7.24 18.98
N LEU A 264 -5.08 -7.43 17.66
CA LEU A 264 -6.28 -7.32 16.84
C LEU A 264 -6.90 -8.70 16.63
N PRO A 265 -8.21 -8.88 16.92
CA PRO A 265 -8.89 -10.11 16.62
C PRO A 265 -9.05 -10.25 15.10
N GLY A 266 -8.72 -11.42 14.57
CA GLY A 266 -8.85 -11.70 13.15
C GLY A 266 -9.08 -13.17 12.84
N GLN A 267 -9.24 -13.46 11.56
CA GLN A 267 -9.37 -14.82 11.04
C GLN A 267 -8.18 -15.13 10.15
N GLU A 268 -7.67 -16.36 10.28
CA GLU A 268 -6.60 -16.88 9.45
C GLU A 268 -7.12 -18.00 8.56
N ILE A 269 -6.54 -18.07 7.37
CA ILE A 269 -6.68 -19.18 6.46
C ILE A 269 -5.36 -19.54 5.76
N ILE A 270 -5.14 -20.84 5.60
CA ILE A 270 -4.16 -21.44 4.69
C ILE A 270 -4.89 -22.48 3.85
N ILE A 271 -4.83 -22.32 2.53
CA ILE A 271 -5.41 -23.25 1.55
C ILE A 271 -4.42 -23.58 0.45
N ARG A 272 -4.63 -24.72 -0.18
CA ARG A 272 -4.05 -25.09 -1.47
C ARG A 272 -5.14 -25.04 -2.52
N GLY A 273 -4.93 -24.28 -3.59
CA GLY A 273 -5.78 -24.31 -4.77
C GLY A 273 -5.08 -25.04 -5.92
N THR A 274 -5.78 -25.95 -6.59
CA THR A 274 -5.27 -26.73 -7.71
C THR A 274 -6.15 -26.52 -8.94
N VAL A 275 -5.54 -26.16 -10.08
CA VAL A 275 -6.22 -25.97 -11.37
C VAL A 275 -5.37 -26.58 -12.48
N ASN A 276 -5.92 -27.50 -13.26
CA ASN A 276 -5.20 -28.19 -14.36
C ASN A 276 -3.82 -28.72 -13.91
N ASP A 277 -3.77 -29.43 -12.77
CA ASP A 277 -2.57 -29.99 -12.13
C ASP A 277 -1.53 -28.97 -11.62
N VAL A 278 -1.82 -27.65 -11.70
CA VAL A 278 -1.00 -26.60 -11.11
C VAL A 278 -1.55 -26.24 -9.74
N SER A 279 -0.71 -26.36 -8.70
CA SER A 279 -1.08 -26.06 -7.32
C SER A 279 -0.35 -24.82 -6.79
N GLU A 280 -1.10 -23.99 -6.07
CA GLU A 280 -0.60 -22.80 -5.36
C GLU A 280 -1.08 -22.81 -3.91
N LEU A 281 -0.28 -22.21 -3.03
CA LEU A 281 -0.60 -22.00 -1.62
C LEU A 281 -1.00 -20.55 -1.37
N PHE A 282 -2.09 -20.40 -0.62
CA PHE A 282 -2.62 -19.10 -0.21
C PHE A 282 -2.70 -19.05 1.30
N PHE A 283 -2.08 -18.03 1.88
CA PHE A 283 -2.18 -17.70 3.28
C PHE A 283 -2.85 -16.33 3.36
N ALA A 284 -3.81 -16.18 4.27
CA ALA A 284 -4.41 -14.90 4.54
C ALA A 284 -4.75 -14.76 6.01
N TRP A 285 -4.65 -13.54 6.50
CA TRP A 285 -5.18 -13.12 7.79
C TRP A 285 -5.88 -11.79 7.60
N ASP A 286 -7.09 -11.67 8.14
CA ASP A 286 -7.82 -10.41 8.16
C ASP A 286 -8.33 -10.03 9.55
N SER A 287 -8.34 -8.73 9.81
CA SER A 287 -8.99 -8.10 10.95
C SER A 287 -10.00 -7.08 10.42
N PRO A 288 -11.28 -7.14 10.84
CA PRO A 288 -12.32 -6.24 10.35
C PRO A 288 -12.13 -4.78 10.82
N GLY A 289 -11.29 -4.57 11.84
CA GLY A 289 -11.05 -3.26 12.43
C GLY A 289 -12.23 -2.75 13.26
N LYS A 290 -12.21 -1.45 13.56
CA LYS A 290 -13.26 -0.70 14.24
C LYS A 290 -13.50 0.59 13.46
N GLU A 291 -14.75 1.03 13.49
CA GLU A 291 -15.13 2.31 12.90
C GLU A 291 -14.29 3.45 13.47
N ASP A 292 -13.85 4.36 12.59
CA ASP A 292 -13.12 5.58 12.92
C ASP A 292 -11.89 5.37 13.84
N SER A 293 -11.06 4.36 13.52
CA SER A 293 -9.90 4.03 14.34
C SER A 293 -8.62 3.76 13.56
N GLY A 294 -7.60 4.60 13.80
CA GLY A 294 -6.24 4.36 13.30
C GLY A 294 -5.47 3.27 14.06
N GLU A 295 -5.88 2.95 15.29
CA GLU A 295 -5.27 1.86 16.09
C GLU A 295 -5.87 0.49 15.75
N TYR A 296 -7.10 0.47 15.22
CA TYR A 296 -7.83 -0.72 14.83
C TYR A 296 -8.37 -0.58 13.40
N PRO A 297 -7.52 -0.35 12.37
CA PRO A 297 -8.01 -0.32 10.99
C PRO A 297 -8.46 -1.71 10.53
N GLU A 298 -9.18 -1.77 9.42
CA GLU A 298 -9.28 -3.01 8.66
C GLU A 298 -7.87 -3.39 8.18
N ILE A 299 -7.45 -4.63 8.43
CA ILE A 299 -6.14 -5.13 7.99
C ILE A 299 -6.32 -6.41 7.21
N LYS A 300 -5.70 -6.49 6.04
CA LYS A 300 -5.64 -7.71 5.20
C LYS A 300 -4.18 -8.01 4.91
N ILE A 301 -3.71 -9.16 5.38
CA ILE A 301 -2.36 -9.68 5.10
C ILE A 301 -2.54 -10.94 4.26
N GLY A 302 -1.92 -10.99 3.09
CA GLY A 302 -2.03 -12.10 2.16
C GLY A 302 -0.68 -12.53 1.62
N LEU A 303 -0.48 -13.83 1.46
CA LEU A 303 0.73 -14.43 0.91
C LEU A 303 0.35 -15.46 -0.15
N GLU A 304 0.82 -15.24 -1.37
CA GLU A 304 0.62 -16.15 -2.50
C GLU A 304 1.97 -16.77 -2.88
N CYS A 305 2.02 -18.08 -3.12
CA CYS A 305 3.22 -18.74 -3.60
C CYS A 305 2.91 -20.06 -4.31
N PRO A 306 3.83 -20.60 -5.13
CA PRO A 306 3.71 -21.95 -5.64
C PRO A 306 3.54 -22.98 -4.51
N ASP A 307 3.00 -24.15 -4.78
CA ASP A 307 2.99 -25.25 -3.80
C ASP A 307 4.41 -25.82 -3.53
N GLY A 308 4.53 -26.71 -2.56
CA GLY A 308 5.80 -27.29 -2.09
C GLY A 308 6.42 -26.52 -0.92
N SER A 309 7.29 -27.17 -0.15
CA SER A 309 7.92 -26.61 1.07
C SER A 309 6.91 -25.99 2.05
N LEU A 310 5.74 -26.62 2.22
CA LEU A 310 4.63 -26.09 3.02
C LEU A 310 5.06 -25.73 4.45
N ASP A 311 5.83 -26.58 5.11
CA ASP A 311 6.28 -26.36 6.50
C ASP A 311 7.16 -25.11 6.61
N GLU A 312 8.11 -24.93 5.69
CA GLU A 312 8.98 -23.75 5.65
C GLU A 312 8.19 -22.47 5.38
N LYS A 313 7.23 -22.53 4.45
CA LYS A 313 6.38 -21.39 4.10
C LYS A 313 5.42 -21.02 5.23
N THR A 314 4.87 -22.01 5.92
CA THR A 314 4.02 -21.83 7.10
C THR A 314 4.81 -21.20 8.23
N LYS A 315 6.06 -21.62 8.45
CA LYS A 315 6.93 -20.97 9.43
C LYS A 315 7.19 -19.50 9.10
N ILE A 316 7.49 -19.16 7.84
CA ILE A 316 7.66 -17.75 7.43
C ILE A 316 6.38 -16.94 7.65
N TRP A 317 5.23 -17.53 7.34
CA TRP A 317 3.91 -16.93 7.58
C TRP A 317 3.62 -16.72 9.07
N ASP A 318 4.00 -17.66 9.92
CA ASP A 318 3.81 -17.53 11.37
C ASP A 318 4.73 -16.47 11.94
N ASP A 319 6.02 -16.49 11.57
CA ASP A 319 7.03 -15.52 12.00
C ASP A 319 6.65 -14.08 11.57
N LEU A 320 6.14 -13.90 10.34
CA LEU A 320 5.74 -12.55 9.87
C LEU A 320 4.52 -12.03 10.62
N LEU A 321 3.51 -12.86 10.89
CA LEU A 321 2.33 -12.44 11.63
C LEU A 321 2.70 -12.13 13.09
N ASP A 322 3.52 -12.95 13.73
CA ASP A 322 3.94 -12.73 15.12
C ASP A 322 4.77 -11.45 15.28
N SER A 323 5.47 -11.02 14.22
CA SER A 323 6.20 -9.75 14.20
C SER A 323 5.34 -8.51 13.93
N PHE A 324 4.13 -8.68 13.36
CA PHE A 324 3.27 -7.56 12.99
C PHE A 324 2.78 -6.83 14.24
N ARG A 325 2.98 -5.51 14.29
CA ARG A 325 2.74 -4.71 15.50
C ARG A 325 2.49 -3.23 15.19
N PRO A 326 1.89 -2.46 16.11
CA PRO A 326 1.87 -1.01 16.00
C PRO A 326 3.30 -0.47 15.93
N ALA A 327 3.57 0.48 15.04
CA ALA A 327 4.91 0.99 14.75
C ALA A 327 5.60 1.60 15.99
N CYS A 328 4.82 2.15 16.91
CA CYS A 328 5.29 2.73 18.17
C CYS A 328 5.73 1.70 19.22
N ARG A 329 5.45 0.41 19.00
CA ARG A 329 5.84 -0.68 19.90
C ARG A 329 7.03 -1.40 19.27
N ARG A 330 8.23 -1.20 19.84
CA ARG A 330 9.44 -1.90 19.41
C ARG A 330 9.56 -3.25 20.07
#